data_AF-A0A2N7PIK6-F1
#
_entry.id   AF-A0A2N7PIK6-F1
#
_cell.length_a   1.000
_cell.length_b   1.000
_cell.length_c   1.000
_cell.angle_alpha   90.00
_cell.angle_beta   90.00
_cell.angle_gamma   90.00
#
_symmetry.space_group_name_H-M   'P 1'
#
loop_
_entity.id
_entity.type
_entity.pdbx_description
1 polymer ?
#
loop_
_entity_poly.entity_id
_entity_poly.type
_entity_poly.pdbx_seq_one_letter_code
_entity_poly.pdbx_strand_id
1 'polypeptide(L)' 'DPKILQKLKEKVQKELVNKEKECIEFWLSEITKIYQKNHKTLEELKSDLRFFMDKMKNRLEILKTKGY' A
#
# COMPACT_ATOMS: atom_id res chain seq x y z
N ASP A 1 -26.99 -18.77 -12.96
CA ASP A 1 -26.54 -20.06 -12.41
C ASP A 1 -25.78 -19.82 -11.10
N PRO A 2 -26.25 -20.35 -9.96
CA PRO A 2 -25.60 -20.22 -8.65
C PRO A 2 -24.13 -20.67 -8.62
N LYS A 3 -23.73 -21.67 -9.43
CA LYS A 3 -22.34 -22.13 -9.51
C LYS A 3 -21.43 -21.11 -10.18
N ILE A 4 -21.94 -20.36 -11.16
CA ILE A 4 -21.21 -19.27 -11.81
C ILE A 4 -21.02 -18.12 -10.82
N LEU A 5 -22.05 -17.79 -10.05
CA LEU A 5 -21.98 -16.73 -9.03
C LEU A 5 -20.96 -17.06 -7.94
N GLN A 6 -20.91 -18.32 -7.50
CA GLN A 6 -19.94 -18.77 -6.50
C GLN A 6 -18.49 -18.65 -7.01
N LYS A 7 -18.23 -19.10 -8.25
CA LYS A 7 -16.90 -18.95 -8.88
C LYS A 7 -16.48 -17.49 -9.03
N LEU A 8 -17.43 -16.60 -9.37
CA LEU A 8 -17.16 -15.16 -9.45
C LEU A 8 -16.80 -14.57 -8.08
N LYS A 9 -17.54 -14.92 -7.02
CA LYS A 9 -17.22 -14.48 -5.65
C LYS A 9 -15.83 -14.92 -5.20
N GLU A 10 -15.48 -16.17 -5.45
CA GLU A 10 -14.15 -16.70 -5.13
C GLU A 10 -13.03 -15.98 -5.88
N LYS A 11 -13.26 -15.67 -7.16
CA LYS A 11 -12.30 -14.91 -7.98
C LYS A 11 -12.11 -13.49 -7.43
N VAL A 12 -13.20 -12.79 -7.15
CA VAL A 12 -13.15 -11.44 -6.57
C VAL A 12 -12.43 -11.45 -5.22
N GLN A 13 -12.75 -12.42 -4.36
CA GLN A 13 -12.09 -12.53 -3.06
C GLN A 13 -10.58 -12.75 -3.20
N LYS A 14 -10.14 -13.60 -4.12
CA LYS A 14 -8.71 -13.82 -4.40
C LYS A 14 -8.04 -12.54 -4.91
N GLU A 15 -8.68 -11.80 -5.80
CA GLU A 15 -8.15 -10.53 -6.32
C GLU A 15 -8.04 -9.47 -5.22
N LEU A 16 -9.01 -9.38 -4.32
CA LEU A 16 -8.96 -8.48 -3.16
C LEU A 16 -7.80 -8.83 -2.23
N VAL A 17 -7.63 -10.11 -1.90
CA VAL A 17 -6.52 -10.58 -1.05
C VAL A 17 -5.17 -10.30 -1.71
N ASN A 18 -5.05 -10.54 -3.02
CA ASN A 18 -3.80 -10.26 -3.74
C ASN A 18 -3.49 -8.75 -3.77
N LYS A 19 -4.49 -7.89 -4.03
CA LYS A 19 -4.30 -6.43 -4.00
C LYS A 19 -3.90 -5.92 -2.61
N GLU A 20 -4.51 -6.46 -1.55
CA GLU A 20 -4.14 -6.12 -0.17
C GLU A 20 -2.70 -6.54 0.12
N LYS A 21 -2.33 -7.77 -0.24
CA LYS A 21 -0.96 -8.27 -0.08
C LYS A 21 0.06 -7.38 -0.80
N GLU A 22 -0.15 -7.09 -2.08
CA GLU A 22 0.74 -6.23 -2.87
C GLU A 22 0.87 -4.83 -2.27
N CYS A 23 -0.24 -4.27 -1.76
CA CYS A 23 -0.24 -2.98 -1.08
C CYS A 23 0.62 -3.01 0.19
N ILE A 24 0.46 -4.03 1.03
CA ILE A 24 1.23 -4.19 2.27
C ILE A 24 2.72 -4.42 1.96
N GLU A 25 3.05 -5.32 1.02
CA GLU A 25 4.42 -5.60 0.62
C GLU A 25 5.13 -4.34 0.10
N PHE A 26 4.43 -3.54 -0.72
CA PHE A 26 4.95 -2.26 -1.19
C PHE A 26 5.27 -1.33 -0.03
N TRP A 27 4.33 -1.08 0.88
CA TRP A 27 4.55 -0.13 1.99
C TRP A 27 5.61 -0.60 2.97
N LEU A 28 5.64 -1.91 3.26
CA LEU A 28 6.68 -2.52 4.08
C LEU A 28 8.06 -2.34 3.45
N SER A 29 8.18 -2.53 2.13
CA SER A 29 9.44 -2.33 1.43
C SER A 29 9.94 -0.88 1.51
N GLU A 30 9.03 0.09 1.39
CA GLU A 30 9.38 1.52 1.41
C GLU A 30 9.82 1.97 2.81
N ILE A 31 9.12 1.56 3.87
CA ILE A 31 9.52 1.90 5.25
C ILE A 31 10.79 1.16 5.68
N THR A 32 11.00 -0.07 5.18
CA THR A 32 12.24 -0.82 5.42
C THR A 32 13.46 -0.09 4.83
N LYS A 33 13.33 0.53 3.65
CA LYS A 33 14.42 1.35 3.07
C LYS A 33 14.77 2.54 3.95
N ILE A 34 13.78 3.17 4.58
CA ILE A 34 14.02 4.25 5.54
C ILE A 34 14.74 3.70 6.76
N TYR A 35 14.25 2.62 7.35
CA TYR A 35 14.88 2.01 8.52
C TYR A 35 16.34 1.56 8.29
N GLN A 36 16.64 1.04 7.09
CA GLN A 36 17.98 0.60 6.72
C GLN A 36 18.95 1.75 6.39
N LYS A 37 18.43 2.97 6.21
CA LYS A 37 19.27 4.12 5.92
C LYS A 37 19.99 4.54 7.20
N ASN A 38 21.32 4.66 7.12
CA ASN A 38 22.15 5.12 8.23
C ASN A 38 22.04 6.65 8.38
N HIS A 39 20.89 7.15 8.83
CA HIS A 39 20.66 8.57 9.09
C HIS A 39 21.68 9.10 10.10
N LYS A 40 22.29 10.25 9.77
CA LYS A 40 23.29 10.91 10.62
C LYS A 40 22.62 11.84 11.64
N THR A 41 21.40 12.27 11.36
CA THR A 41 20.64 13.16 12.25
C THR A 41 19.18 12.74 12.34
N LEU A 42 18.51 13.17 13.42
CA LEU A 42 17.08 13.00 13.58
C LEU A 42 16.29 13.73 12.49
N GLU A 43 16.81 14.86 11.99
CA GLU A 43 16.14 15.65 10.97
C GLU A 43 16.09 14.93 9.62
N GLU A 44 17.16 14.21 9.25
CA GLU A 44 17.18 13.35 8.07
C GLU A 44 16.13 12.24 8.16
N LEU A 45 16.01 11.57 9.31
CA LEU A 45 14.99 10.55 9.53
C LEU A 45 13.57 11.15 9.43
N LYS A 46 13.33 12.30 10.07
CA LYS A 46 12.03 12.99 10.01
C LYS A 46 11.66 13.40 8.58
N SER A 47 12.63 13.85 7.79
CA SER A 47 12.45 14.21 6.39
C SER A 47 12.00 13.01 5.55
N ASP A 48 12.70 11.87 5.68
CA ASP A 48 12.36 10.65 4.95
C ASP A 48 10.99 10.09 5.38
N LEU A 49 10.68 10.12 6.68
CA LEU A 49 9.36 9.72 7.18
C LEU A 49 8.24 10.63 6.65
N ARG A 50 8.48 11.94 6.56
CA ARG A 50 7.52 12.89 5.97
C ARG A 50 7.28 12.55 4.49
N PHE A 51 8.35 12.31 3.73
CA PHE A 51 8.24 11.91 2.33
C PHE A 51 7.43 10.61 2.15
N PHE A 52 7.68 9.60 2.99
CA PHE A 52 6.90 8.36 2.99
C PHE A 52 5.42 8.59 3.30
N MET A 53 5.11 9.37 4.35
CA MET A 53 3.73 9.69 4.70
C MET A 53 3.01 10.45 3.59
N ASP A 54 3.68 11.39 2.93
CA ASP A 54 3.08 12.16 1.83
C ASP A 54 2.80 11.26 0.62
N LYS A 55 3.68 10.29 0.33
CA LYS A 55 3.41 9.25 -0.69
C LYS A 55 2.18 8.42 -0.35
N MET A 56 2.01 8.02 0.91
CA MET A 56 0.82 7.30 1.38
C MET A 56 -0.45 8.15 1.24
N LYS A 57 -0.41 9.40 1.69
CA LYS A 57 -1.53 10.34 1.58
C LYS A 57 -1.93 10.56 0.13
N ASN A 58 -0.98 10.79 -0.76
CA ASN A 58 -1.24 10.98 -2.19
C ASN A 58 -1.90 9.76 -2.83
N ARG A 59 -1.43 8.54 -2.49
CA ARG A 59 -2.08 7.32 -2.98
C ARG A 59 -3.49 7.15 -2.41
N LEU A 60 -3.70 7.44 -1.13
CA LEU A 60 -5.02 7.41 -0.52
C LEU A 60 -5.96 8.42 -1.18
N GLU A 61 -5.48 9.62 -1.46
CA GLU A 61 -6.26 10.66 -2.13
C GLU A 61 -6.64 10.26 -3.56
N ILE A 62 -5.72 9.65 -4.30
CA ILE A 62 -6.00 9.09 -5.62
C ILE A 62 -7.10 8.02 -5.53
N LEU A 63 -7.04 7.12 -4.54
CA LEU A 63 -8.06 6.08 -4.37
C LEU A 63 -9.43 6.66 -3.98
N LYS A 64 -9.46 7.75 -3.19
CA LYS A 64 -10.69 8.45 -2.84
C LYS A 64 -11.31 9.22 -4.02
N THR A 65 -10.48 9.86 -4.83
CA THR A 65 -10.93 10.77 -5.91
C THR A 65 -11.19 10.06 -7.23
N LYS A 66 -10.40 9.03 -7.56
CA LYS A 66 -10.54 8.31 -8.83
C LYS A 66 -11.53 7.16 -8.81
N GLY A 67 -12.14 6.86 -7.65
CA GLY A 67 -13.30 5.98 -7.53
C GLY A 67 -13.12 4.59 -8.15
N TYR A 68 -13.03 3.57 -7.30
CA TYR A 68 -13.74 2.33 -7.61
C TYR A 68 -15.02 2.32 -6.78
#